data_AF-A0A356NA15-F1
#
_entry.id   AF-A0A356NA15-F1
#
_cell.length_a   1.000
_cell.length_b   1.000
_cell.length_c   1.000
_cell.angle_alpha   90.00
_cell.angle_beta   90.00
_cell.angle_gamma   90.00
#
_symmetry.space_group_name_H-M   'P 1'
#
loop_
_entity.id
_entity.type
_entity.pdbx_description
1 polymer ?
#
loop_
_entity_poly.entity_id
_entity_poly.type
_entity_poly.pdbx_seq_one_letter_code
_entity_poly.pdbx_strand_id
1 'polypeptide(L)'
;MVNMSYPRRRKLQIYLIAAMLAILCCILVACNSDNSYSVAGETVSEPTHFMAKFMIIINNALGGGVASFGWTVVLFTVVLRLILSPLDIWQKVIARKNNKAMERMKPQLEVLQARYADDKQRLQQEQMALYKKEKYSTMGMCLPTIVTFVVFFVVFAGFRQMVGYQFAKDYKECYKTYNASISEQIREAKDSEEWKDAIIDNGDGKYDIDDVAKTEAGAEFYAKAKKNAQHAVYEVYYSEDQVTIRSFLWIKNIFVSDNWAQAVPDFATVTGQKGMATSKLTGITIDEYNDVMADVLGTGGYGKDGKWNGLLILPVLSIALSLLSTKLLSGSQAQPPAPAQDAQGEGAEKAKAQQQSMKMMQYVMPIMMGVFALFYSGAFALYMFTSSLCAILFQLTFNLIAKLVDKSREGASGVAKR
;
A
#
# COMPACT_ATOMS: atom_id res chain seq x y z
N MET A 1 26.28 -14.30 -16.74
CA MET A 1 26.30 -13.28 -17.82
C MET A 1 27.70 -12.77 -18.21
N VAL A 2 28.78 -13.19 -17.55
CA VAL A 2 30.14 -12.63 -17.78
C VAL A 2 30.77 -13.10 -19.11
N ASN A 3 30.43 -14.31 -19.59
CA ASN A 3 31.02 -14.91 -20.80
C ASN A 3 30.16 -14.82 -22.08
N MET A 4 29.16 -13.92 -22.14
CA MET A 4 28.27 -13.81 -23.31
C MET A 4 28.66 -12.64 -24.21
N SER A 5 28.63 -12.86 -25.53
CA SER A 5 28.87 -11.81 -26.53
C SER A 5 27.86 -10.66 -26.39
N TYR A 6 28.32 -9.43 -26.65
CA TYR A 6 27.53 -8.20 -26.54
C TYR A 6 26.13 -8.28 -27.21
N PRO A 7 25.98 -8.78 -28.47
CA PRO A 7 24.67 -8.91 -29.09
C PRO A 7 23.75 -9.91 -28.39
N ARG A 8 24.27 -11.04 -27.88
CA ARG A 8 23.47 -12.02 -27.12
C ARG A 8 23.01 -11.46 -25.78
N ARG A 9 23.86 -10.68 -25.12
CA ARG A 9 23.54 -10.03 -23.83
C ARG A 9 22.45 -8.96 -23.99
N ARG A 10 22.49 -8.18 -25.07
CA ARG A 10 21.45 -7.20 -25.41
C ARG A 10 20.12 -7.89 -25.75
N LYS A 11 20.13 -8.97 -26.54
CA LYS A 11 18.92 -9.76 -26.82
C LYS A 11 18.32 -10.36 -25.55
N LEU A 12 19.13 -10.95 -24.68
CA LEU A 12 18.66 -11.50 -23.40
C LEU A 12 18.06 -10.42 -22.49
N GLN A 13 18.66 -9.23 -22.43
CA GLN A 13 18.09 -8.09 -21.70
C GLN A 13 16.74 -7.65 -22.27
N ILE A 14 16.61 -7.59 -23.60
CA ILE A 14 15.34 -7.27 -24.27
C ILE A 14 14.31 -8.36 -23.98
N TYR A 15 14.68 -9.64 -24.02
CA TYR A 15 13.76 -10.73 -23.68
C TYR A 15 13.37 -10.74 -22.20
N LEU A 16 14.27 -10.40 -21.28
CA LEU A 16 13.94 -10.26 -19.86
C LEU A 16 13.02 -9.06 -19.60
N ILE A 17 13.27 -7.93 -20.26
CA ILE A 17 12.40 -6.75 -20.19
C ILE A 17 11.03 -7.05 -20.82
N ALA A 18 11.00 -7.74 -21.97
CA ALA A 18 9.78 -8.15 -22.63
C ALA A 18 9.01 -9.22 -21.84
N ALA A 19 9.68 -10.19 -21.23
CA ALA A 19 9.08 -11.18 -20.34
C ALA A 19 8.55 -10.52 -19.07
N MET A 20 9.25 -9.54 -18.52
CA MET A 20 8.80 -8.77 -17.37
C MET A 20 7.63 -7.83 -17.72
N LEU A 21 7.63 -7.19 -18.89
CA LEU A 21 6.49 -6.43 -19.42
C LEU A 21 5.31 -7.34 -19.74
N ALA A 22 5.56 -8.55 -20.25
CA ALA A 22 4.52 -9.54 -20.50
C ALA A 22 3.95 -10.07 -19.18
N ILE A 23 4.80 -10.33 -18.17
CA ILE A 23 4.36 -10.68 -16.82
C ILE A 23 3.57 -9.51 -16.23
N LEU A 24 4.05 -8.27 -16.33
CA LEU A 24 3.32 -7.08 -15.91
C LEU A 24 1.97 -6.95 -16.64
N CYS A 25 1.91 -7.23 -17.94
CA CYS A 25 0.66 -7.26 -18.72
C CYS A 25 -0.26 -8.41 -18.31
N CYS A 26 0.23 -9.64 -18.12
CA CYS A 26 -0.56 -10.77 -17.65
C CYS A 26 -1.12 -10.53 -16.24
N ILE A 27 -0.32 -9.88 -15.41
CA ILE A 27 -0.68 -9.41 -14.09
C ILE A 27 -1.78 -8.33 -14.19
N LEU A 28 -1.65 -7.35 -15.08
CA LEU A 28 -2.68 -6.33 -15.33
C LEU A 28 -3.96 -6.89 -15.99
N VAL A 29 -3.86 -8.00 -16.72
CA VAL A 29 -4.97 -8.67 -17.43
C VAL A 29 -5.73 -9.68 -16.54
N ALA A 30 -5.24 -10.03 -15.35
CA ALA A 30 -5.92 -10.92 -14.40
C ALA A 30 -7.15 -10.27 -13.70
N CYS A 31 -7.89 -9.43 -14.42
CA CYS A 31 -9.04 -8.62 -13.97
C CYS A 31 -10.40 -9.31 -14.18
N ASN A 32 -10.54 -10.61 -13.94
CA ASN A 32 -11.86 -11.28 -13.92
C ASN A 32 -12.39 -11.42 -12.49
N SER A 33 -13.70 -11.29 -12.28
CA SER A 33 -14.32 -11.63 -10.99
C SER A 33 -14.67 -13.11 -10.98
N ASP A 34 -14.00 -13.90 -10.13
CA ASP A 34 -14.21 -15.35 -10.12
C ASP A 34 -15.34 -15.75 -9.16
N ASN A 35 -15.57 -15.00 -8.07
CA ASN A 35 -16.71 -15.23 -7.16
C ASN A 35 -17.40 -13.92 -6.70
N SER A 36 -18.67 -14.02 -6.31
CA SER A 36 -19.44 -12.92 -5.70
C SER A 36 -20.34 -13.43 -4.57
N TYR A 37 -20.68 -12.56 -3.62
CA TYR A 37 -21.57 -12.89 -2.51
C TYR A 37 -22.58 -11.77 -2.24
N SER A 38 -23.75 -12.14 -1.70
CA SER A 38 -24.78 -11.16 -1.32
C SER A 38 -24.51 -10.58 0.08
N VAL A 39 -24.61 -9.25 0.22
CA VAL A 39 -24.59 -8.49 1.48
C VAL A 39 -25.83 -7.61 1.48
N ALA A 40 -26.75 -7.82 2.43
CA ALA A 40 -27.99 -7.04 2.52
C ALA A 40 -28.74 -6.91 1.17
N GLY A 41 -28.75 -8.00 0.37
CA GLY A 41 -29.41 -8.02 -0.95
C GLY A 41 -28.54 -7.56 -2.13
N GLU A 42 -27.34 -7.03 -1.91
CA GLU A 42 -26.42 -6.60 -2.97
C GLU A 42 -25.28 -7.58 -3.26
N THR A 43 -24.93 -7.76 -4.53
CA THR A 43 -23.82 -8.65 -4.93
C THR A 43 -22.46 -7.95 -4.82
N VAL A 44 -21.71 -8.29 -3.77
CA VAL A 44 -20.31 -7.91 -3.61
C VAL A 44 -19.44 -8.96 -4.30
N SER A 45 -18.89 -8.59 -5.46
CA SER A 45 -17.90 -9.42 -6.15
C SER A 45 -16.52 -9.32 -5.51
N GLU A 46 -15.79 -10.44 -5.51
CA GLU A 46 -14.39 -10.51 -5.07
C GLU A 46 -13.50 -9.44 -5.75
N PRO A 47 -12.34 -9.11 -5.15
CA PRO A 47 -11.42 -8.17 -5.74
C PRO A 47 -10.97 -8.62 -7.14
N THR A 48 -11.24 -7.77 -8.13
CA THR A 48 -10.82 -7.98 -9.52
C THR A 48 -9.36 -7.59 -9.73
N HIS A 49 -8.83 -6.69 -8.92
CA HIS A 49 -7.45 -6.24 -9.01
C HIS A 49 -6.51 -7.38 -8.61
N PHE A 50 -5.61 -7.74 -9.52
CA PHE A 50 -4.71 -8.88 -9.34
C PHE A 50 -3.87 -8.80 -8.05
N MET A 51 -3.47 -7.60 -7.59
CA MET A 51 -2.72 -7.46 -6.34
C MET A 51 -3.55 -7.91 -5.12
N ALA A 52 -4.85 -7.59 -5.12
CA ALA A 52 -5.77 -8.04 -4.08
C ALA A 52 -5.97 -9.56 -4.15
N LYS A 53 -6.15 -10.11 -5.35
CA LYS A 53 -6.17 -11.57 -5.55
C LYS A 53 -4.88 -12.24 -5.07
N PHE A 54 -3.72 -11.65 -5.36
CA PHE A 54 -2.45 -12.18 -4.92
C PHE A 54 -2.33 -12.18 -3.39
N MET A 55 -2.81 -11.13 -2.72
CA MET A 55 -2.93 -11.13 -1.25
C MET A 55 -3.88 -12.23 -0.74
N ILE A 56 -5.01 -12.46 -1.40
CA ILE A 56 -5.94 -13.55 -1.05
C ILE A 56 -5.27 -14.92 -1.21
N ILE A 57 -4.55 -15.16 -2.31
CA ILE A 57 -3.83 -16.42 -2.54
C ILE A 57 -2.83 -16.68 -1.39
N ILE A 58 -2.07 -15.65 -1.00
CA ILE A 58 -1.13 -15.74 0.11
C ILE A 58 -1.88 -16.00 1.42
N ASN A 59 -2.97 -15.28 1.68
CA ASN A 59 -3.77 -15.45 2.89
C ASN A 59 -4.33 -16.87 3.00
N ASN A 60 -4.79 -17.44 1.90
CA ASN A 60 -5.28 -18.81 1.84
C ASN A 60 -4.16 -19.82 2.10
N ALA A 61 -2.98 -19.60 1.51
CA ALA A 61 -1.80 -20.44 1.74
C ALA A 61 -1.30 -20.39 3.21
N LEU A 62 -1.53 -19.28 3.92
CA LEU A 62 -1.18 -19.11 5.34
C LEU A 62 -2.21 -19.68 6.32
N GLY A 63 -3.26 -20.36 5.84
CA GLY A 63 -4.28 -20.98 6.68
C GLY A 63 -5.67 -20.36 6.56
N GLY A 64 -6.03 -19.82 5.40
CA GLY A 64 -7.45 -19.58 5.05
C GLY A 64 -8.19 -18.54 5.89
N GLY A 65 -7.49 -17.62 6.57
CA GLY A 65 -8.12 -16.66 7.48
C GLY A 65 -8.02 -17.03 8.97
N VAL A 66 -7.22 -18.02 9.35
CA VAL A 66 -6.87 -18.23 10.77
C VAL A 66 -5.64 -17.40 11.17
N ALA A 67 -4.81 -17.03 10.19
CA ALA A 67 -3.65 -16.18 10.40
C ALA A 67 -4.01 -14.69 10.32
N SER A 68 -3.32 -13.87 11.13
CA SER A 68 -3.40 -12.42 11.03
C SER A 68 -3.05 -11.94 9.62
N PHE A 69 -3.89 -11.05 9.08
CA PHE A 69 -3.69 -10.48 7.75
C PHE A 69 -2.39 -9.67 7.66
N GLY A 70 -1.81 -9.23 8.78
CA GLY A 70 -0.50 -8.58 8.77
C GLY A 70 0.63 -9.50 8.29
N TRP A 71 0.57 -10.80 8.58
CA TRP A 71 1.54 -11.76 8.03
C TRP A 71 1.37 -11.96 6.52
N THR A 72 0.12 -11.96 6.03
CA THR A 72 -0.18 -11.93 4.60
C THR A 72 0.49 -10.74 3.93
N VAL A 73 0.42 -9.55 4.52
CA VAL A 73 1.06 -8.33 4.00
C VAL A 73 2.59 -8.45 3.99
N VAL A 74 3.20 -8.94 5.07
CA VAL A 74 4.66 -9.11 5.15
C VAL A 74 5.14 -10.06 4.05
N LEU A 75 4.51 -11.23 3.94
CA LEU A 75 4.88 -12.24 2.94
C LEU A 75 4.63 -11.75 1.52
N PHE A 76 3.48 -11.12 1.26
CA PHE A 76 3.19 -10.44 -0.02
C PHE A 76 4.30 -9.47 -0.40
N THR A 77 4.75 -8.65 0.54
CA THR A 77 5.77 -7.63 0.28
C THR A 77 7.11 -8.26 -0.08
N VAL A 78 7.54 -9.28 0.67
CA VAL A 78 8.80 -9.99 0.41
C VAL A 78 8.76 -10.67 -0.95
N VAL A 79 7.69 -11.39 -1.27
CA VAL A 79 7.54 -12.08 -2.55
C VAL A 79 7.48 -11.07 -3.71
N LEU A 80 6.72 -9.99 -3.57
CA LEU A 80 6.66 -8.94 -4.58
C LEU A 80 8.05 -8.31 -4.82
N ARG A 81 8.82 -8.05 -3.76
CA ARG A 81 10.19 -7.53 -3.87
C ARG A 81 11.14 -8.51 -4.52
N LEU A 82 10.98 -9.82 -4.30
CA LEU A 82 11.76 -10.85 -4.99
C LEU A 82 11.42 -10.90 -6.49
N ILE A 83 10.14 -10.83 -6.85
CA ILE A 83 9.70 -10.79 -8.26
C ILE A 83 10.23 -9.55 -8.97
N LEU A 84 10.23 -8.39 -8.30
CA LEU A 84 10.74 -7.13 -8.83
C LEU A 84 12.27 -6.98 -8.73
N SER A 85 12.97 -7.89 -8.05
CA SER A 85 14.41 -7.78 -7.83
C SER A 85 15.26 -7.71 -9.10
N PRO A 86 14.94 -8.42 -10.21
CA PRO A 86 15.70 -8.29 -11.46
C PRO A 86 15.63 -6.88 -12.05
N LEU A 87 14.46 -6.25 -11.94
CA LEU A 87 14.23 -4.86 -12.34
C LEU A 87 15.03 -3.90 -11.47
N ASP A 88 14.99 -4.07 -10.15
CA ASP A 88 15.73 -3.26 -9.19
C ASP A 88 17.25 -3.35 -9.44
N ILE A 89 17.77 -4.55 -9.75
CA ILE A 89 19.18 -4.76 -10.14
C ILE A 89 19.50 -4.00 -11.43
N TRP A 90 18.65 -4.12 -12.44
CA TRP A 90 18.86 -3.44 -13.73
C TRP A 90 18.87 -1.92 -13.58
N GLN A 91 17.92 -1.36 -12.83
CA GLN A 91 17.85 0.07 -12.51
C GLN A 91 19.11 0.54 -11.79
N LYS A 92 19.59 -0.19 -10.77
CA LYS A 92 20.82 0.16 -10.05
C LYS A 92 22.07 0.11 -10.92
N VAL A 93 22.17 -0.88 -11.82
CA VAL A 93 23.31 -0.98 -12.75
C VAL A 93 23.33 0.21 -13.71
N ILE A 94 22.17 0.64 -14.22
CA ILE A 94 22.06 1.83 -15.07
C ILE A 94 22.41 3.10 -14.29
N ALA A 95 21.83 3.28 -13.11
CA ALA A 95 22.10 4.42 -12.24
C ALA A 95 23.60 4.53 -11.93
N ARG A 96 24.25 3.40 -11.58
CA ARG A 96 25.69 3.35 -11.30
C ARG A 96 26.55 3.79 -12.49
N LYS A 97 26.18 3.38 -13.71
CA LYS A 97 26.89 3.80 -14.94
C LYS A 97 26.73 5.30 -15.18
N ASN A 98 25.52 5.82 -15.01
CA ASN A 98 25.22 7.23 -15.21
C ASN A 98 25.92 8.11 -14.16
N ASN A 99 25.96 7.66 -12.91
CA ASN A 99 26.65 8.37 -11.82
C ASN A 99 28.16 8.46 -12.07
N LYS A 100 28.80 7.37 -12.52
CA LYS A 100 30.23 7.41 -12.92
C LYS A 100 30.48 8.35 -14.10
N ALA A 101 29.56 8.46 -15.05
CA ALA A 101 29.69 9.43 -16.15
C ALA A 101 29.58 10.87 -15.64
N MET A 102 28.66 11.15 -14.72
CA MET A 102 28.53 12.46 -14.08
C MET A 102 29.77 12.84 -13.26
N GLU A 103 30.36 11.91 -12.52
CA GLU A 103 31.63 12.15 -11.78
C GLU A 103 32.76 12.61 -12.71
N ARG A 104 32.87 12.00 -13.90
CA ARG A 104 33.88 12.37 -14.91
C ARG A 104 33.60 13.72 -15.56
N MET A 105 32.32 14.05 -15.75
CA MET A 105 31.90 15.31 -16.36
C MET A 105 31.94 16.48 -15.39
N LYS A 106 31.82 16.23 -14.08
CA LYS A 106 31.77 17.27 -13.04
C LYS A 106 32.83 18.39 -13.23
N PRO A 107 34.14 18.11 -13.40
CA PRO A 107 35.12 19.17 -13.61
C PRO A 107 34.94 19.92 -14.94
N GLN A 108 34.49 19.23 -16.00
CA GLN A 108 34.24 19.86 -17.30
C GLN A 108 33.02 20.78 -17.24
N LEU A 109 32.00 20.41 -16.47
CA LEU A 109 30.82 21.23 -16.21
C LEU A 109 31.16 22.47 -15.38
N GLU A 110 32.06 22.37 -14.40
CA GLU A 110 32.55 23.53 -13.62
C GLU A 110 33.27 24.55 -14.52
N VAL A 111 34.14 24.08 -15.43
CA VAL A 111 34.84 24.95 -16.39
C VAL A 111 33.86 25.62 -17.37
N LEU A 112 32.86 24.87 -17.85
CA LEU A 112 31.81 25.42 -18.72
C LEU A 112 30.97 26.50 -18.01
N GLN A 113 30.60 26.26 -16.75
CA GLN A 113 29.87 27.23 -15.93
C GLN A 113 30.69 28.51 -15.71
N ALA A 114 31.99 28.40 -15.45
CA ALA A 114 32.87 29.56 -15.29
C ALA A 114 33.07 30.34 -16.60
N ARG A 115 33.19 29.64 -17.74
CA ARG A 115 33.46 30.26 -19.05
C ARG A 115 32.24 30.98 -19.64
N TYR A 116 31.04 30.46 -19.43
CA TYR A 116 29.80 30.99 -20.02
C TYR A 116 28.84 31.51 -18.95
N ALA A 117 29.35 32.09 -17.86
CA ALA A 117 28.53 32.61 -16.77
C ALA A 117 27.51 33.67 -17.24
N ASP A 118 27.91 34.50 -18.22
CA ASP A 118 27.10 35.60 -18.75
C ASP A 118 26.19 35.22 -19.95
N ASP A 119 26.43 34.08 -20.60
CA ASP A 119 25.66 33.63 -21.78
C ASP A 119 24.93 32.31 -21.53
N LYS A 120 23.67 32.44 -21.08
CA LYS A 120 22.80 31.31 -20.70
C LYS A 120 22.50 30.36 -21.85
N GLN A 121 22.32 30.89 -23.07
CA GLN A 121 21.96 30.06 -24.22
C GLN A 121 23.17 29.23 -24.65
N ARG A 122 24.37 29.84 -24.72
CA ARG A 122 25.62 29.10 -24.97
C ARG A 122 25.88 28.06 -23.88
N LEU A 123 25.72 28.43 -22.61
CA LEU A 123 25.94 27.50 -21.49
C LEU A 123 25.08 26.24 -21.61
N GLN A 124 23.78 26.38 -21.87
CA GLN A 124 22.88 25.23 -22.03
C GLN A 124 23.22 24.37 -23.25
N GLN A 125 23.62 24.99 -24.37
CA GLN A 125 24.02 24.27 -25.58
C GLN A 125 25.30 23.46 -25.36
N GLU A 126 26.32 24.06 -24.76
CA GLU A 126 27.61 23.39 -24.50
C GLU A 126 27.47 22.29 -23.42
N GLN A 127 26.64 22.51 -22.39
CA GLN A 127 26.32 21.46 -21.41
C GLN A 127 25.63 20.26 -22.09
N MET A 128 24.67 20.51 -22.98
CA MET A 128 24.00 19.45 -23.74
C MET A 128 24.97 18.73 -24.71
N ALA A 129 25.87 19.47 -25.34
CA ALA A 129 26.91 18.90 -26.20
C ALA A 129 27.85 17.98 -25.41
N LEU A 130 28.26 18.40 -24.21
CA LEU A 130 29.06 17.58 -23.30
C LEU A 130 28.31 16.33 -22.85
N TYR A 131 27.05 16.45 -22.42
CA TYR A 131 26.23 15.30 -22.05
C TYR A 131 26.10 14.29 -23.19
N LYS A 132 25.94 14.76 -24.43
CA LYS A 132 25.88 13.91 -25.62
C LYS A 132 27.22 13.24 -25.92
N LYS A 133 28.34 13.96 -25.79
CA LYS A 133 29.70 13.44 -26.00
C LYS A 133 30.04 12.32 -25.02
N GLU A 134 29.66 12.49 -23.76
CA GLU A 134 29.92 11.54 -22.67
C GLU A 134 28.84 10.45 -22.55
N LYS A 135 27.86 10.44 -23.47
CA LYS A 135 26.73 9.49 -23.51
C LYS A 135 25.95 9.46 -22.19
N TYR A 136 25.88 10.60 -21.52
CA TYR A 136 25.12 10.77 -20.29
C TYR A 136 23.62 10.82 -20.60
N SER A 137 22.83 10.02 -19.91
CA SER A 137 21.38 9.99 -20.10
C SER A 137 20.69 10.78 -19.01
N THR A 138 20.15 11.94 -19.37
CA THR A 138 19.30 12.75 -18.48
C THR A 138 17.98 12.03 -18.15
N MET A 139 17.38 11.34 -19.12
CA MET A 139 16.16 10.52 -18.92
C MET A 139 16.41 9.23 -18.13
N GLY A 140 17.62 8.66 -18.18
CA GLY A 140 17.98 7.48 -17.40
C GLY A 140 17.90 7.69 -15.89
N MET A 141 17.83 8.95 -15.42
CA MET A 141 17.72 9.31 -14.01
C MET A 141 16.26 9.32 -13.50
N CYS A 142 15.28 9.66 -14.34
CA CYS A 142 13.87 9.70 -13.91
C CYS A 142 13.12 8.38 -14.13
N LEU A 143 13.65 7.50 -15.00
CA LEU A 143 13.05 6.19 -15.27
C LEU A 143 12.82 5.33 -14.01
N PRO A 144 13.75 5.23 -13.04
CA PRO A 144 13.50 4.49 -11.81
C PRO A 144 12.34 5.06 -10.99
N THR A 145 12.21 6.38 -10.94
CA THR A 145 11.15 7.08 -10.22
C THR A 145 9.79 6.80 -10.85
N ILE A 146 9.69 6.86 -12.19
CA ILE A 146 8.44 6.56 -12.91
C ILE A 146 7.99 5.13 -12.63
N VAL A 147 8.89 4.16 -12.77
CA VAL A 147 8.56 2.75 -12.48
C VAL A 147 8.15 2.57 -11.03
N THR A 148 8.84 3.22 -10.09
CA THR A 148 8.49 3.20 -8.66
C THR A 148 7.07 3.73 -8.43
N PHE A 149 6.70 4.86 -9.06
CA PHE A 149 5.36 5.40 -8.95
C PHE A 149 4.29 4.50 -9.56
N VAL A 150 4.53 3.92 -10.74
CA VAL A 150 3.60 2.97 -11.37
C VAL A 150 3.38 1.76 -10.46
N VAL A 151 4.44 1.15 -9.95
CA VAL A 151 4.34 0.02 -9.01
C VAL A 151 3.58 0.43 -7.75
N PHE A 152 3.87 1.61 -7.20
CA PHE A 152 3.18 2.14 -6.03
C PHE A 152 1.67 2.26 -6.26
N PHE A 153 1.23 2.92 -7.33
CA PHE A 153 -0.20 3.11 -7.60
C PHE A 153 -0.93 1.80 -7.85
N VAL A 154 -0.29 0.85 -8.51
CA VAL A 154 -0.84 -0.49 -8.75
C VAL A 154 -1.00 -1.26 -7.43
N VAL A 155 0.02 -1.26 -6.57
CA VAL A 155 -0.09 -1.90 -5.25
C VAL A 155 -1.13 -1.21 -4.38
N PHE A 156 -1.12 0.12 -4.36
CA PHE A 156 -2.09 0.93 -3.62
C PHE A 156 -3.54 0.63 -4.05
N ALA A 157 -3.83 0.57 -5.34
CA ALA A 157 -5.14 0.17 -5.85
C ALA A 157 -5.56 -1.23 -5.37
N GLY A 158 -4.61 -2.17 -5.34
CA GLY A 158 -4.82 -3.51 -4.78
C GLY A 158 -5.22 -3.49 -3.30
N PHE A 159 -4.46 -2.76 -2.47
CA PHE A 159 -4.82 -2.60 -1.06
C PHE A 159 -6.18 -1.95 -0.89
N ARG A 160 -6.52 -0.94 -1.71
CA ARG A 160 -7.81 -0.22 -1.64
C ARG A 160 -9.00 -1.14 -1.83
N GLN A 161 -8.90 -2.03 -2.81
CA GLN A 161 -9.95 -3.02 -3.06
C GLN A 161 -9.97 -4.11 -1.98
N MET A 162 -8.81 -4.53 -1.48
CA MET A 162 -8.74 -5.54 -0.43
C MET A 162 -9.33 -5.02 0.90
N VAL A 163 -9.01 -3.79 1.31
CA VAL A 163 -9.60 -3.17 2.50
C VAL A 163 -11.13 -3.09 2.37
N GLY A 164 -11.64 -2.59 1.24
CA GLY A 164 -13.09 -2.52 1.00
C GLY A 164 -13.77 -3.90 1.00
N TYR A 165 -13.10 -4.91 0.44
CA TYR A 165 -13.58 -6.30 0.46
C TYR A 165 -13.66 -6.86 1.87
N GLN A 166 -12.67 -6.59 2.72
CA GLN A 166 -12.71 -7.06 4.11
C GLN A 166 -13.83 -6.38 4.88
N PHE A 167 -14.02 -5.06 4.75
CA PHE A 167 -15.13 -4.36 5.39
C PHE A 167 -16.49 -4.93 4.97
N ALA A 168 -16.66 -5.24 3.68
CA ALA A 168 -17.87 -5.89 3.19
C ALA A 168 -18.08 -7.30 3.76
N LYS A 169 -17.00 -8.07 3.90
CA LYS A 169 -17.06 -9.42 4.50
C LYS A 169 -17.43 -9.35 5.99
N ASP A 170 -16.82 -8.43 6.73
CA ASP A 170 -17.10 -8.24 8.16
C ASP A 170 -18.56 -7.79 8.37
N TYR A 171 -19.02 -6.79 7.62
CA TYR A 171 -20.41 -6.33 7.71
C TYR A 171 -21.41 -7.41 7.30
N LYS A 172 -21.12 -8.21 6.27
CA LYS A 172 -21.97 -9.34 5.87
C LYS A 172 -22.19 -10.32 7.00
N GLU A 173 -21.14 -10.71 7.71
CA GLU A 173 -21.26 -11.67 8.80
C GLU A 173 -22.05 -11.07 9.97
N CYS A 174 -21.86 -9.78 10.26
CA CYS A 174 -22.64 -9.05 11.25
C CYS A 174 -24.12 -9.00 10.86
N TYR A 175 -24.43 -8.57 9.64
CA TYR A 175 -25.80 -8.48 9.11
C TYR A 175 -26.51 -9.85 9.12
N LYS A 176 -25.80 -10.91 8.74
CA LYS A 176 -26.31 -12.28 8.80
C LYS A 176 -26.62 -12.69 10.24
N THR A 177 -25.71 -12.42 11.17
CA THR A 177 -25.88 -12.74 12.59
C THR A 177 -27.04 -11.97 13.20
N TYR A 178 -27.14 -10.68 12.91
CA TYR A 178 -28.22 -9.80 13.36
C TYR A 178 -29.59 -10.33 12.95
N ASN A 179 -29.77 -10.59 11.65
CA ASN A 179 -31.06 -11.08 11.15
C ASN A 179 -31.36 -12.50 11.65
N ALA A 180 -30.37 -13.40 11.67
CA ALA A 180 -30.57 -14.74 12.21
C ALA A 180 -30.99 -14.72 13.70
N SER A 181 -30.39 -13.82 14.49
CA SER A 181 -30.77 -13.64 15.90
C SER A 181 -32.18 -13.09 16.06
N ILE A 182 -32.62 -12.15 15.22
CA ILE A 182 -33.99 -11.63 15.25
C ILE A 182 -34.99 -12.72 14.85
N SER A 183 -34.74 -13.42 13.74
CA SER A 183 -35.61 -14.50 13.26
C SER A 183 -35.79 -15.60 14.30
N GLU A 184 -34.72 -16.00 14.99
CA GLU A 184 -34.79 -17.01 16.05
C GLU A 184 -35.60 -16.51 17.26
N GLN A 185 -35.38 -15.27 17.69
CA GLN A 185 -36.14 -14.69 18.80
C GLN A 185 -37.65 -14.56 18.47
N ILE A 186 -38.01 -14.20 17.23
CA ILE A 186 -39.41 -14.15 16.79
C ILE A 186 -40.04 -15.56 16.82
N ARG A 187 -39.29 -16.56 16.36
CA ARG A 187 -39.73 -17.96 16.40
C ARG A 187 -40.01 -18.43 17.83
N GLU A 188 -39.12 -18.11 18.77
CA GLU A 188 -39.31 -18.43 20.19
C GLU A 188 -40.46 -17.63 20.82
N ALA A 189 -40.60 -16.36 20.44
CA ALA A 189 -41.64 -15.46 20.97
C ALA A 189 -43.05 -15.88 20.58
N LYS A 190 -43.24 -16.43 19.37
CA LYS A 190 -44.52 -16.95 18.88
C LYS A 190 -45.13 -17.98 19.83
N ASP A 191 -44.30 -18.86 20.38
CA ASP A 191 -44.73 -19.95 21.26
C ASP A 191 -44.70 -19.56 22.76
N SER A 192 -44.33 -18.31 23.07
CA SER A 192 -44.19 -17.82 24.44
C SER A 192 -45.49 -17.23 25.01
N GLU A 193 -45.77 -17.42 26.30
CA GLU A 193 -46.91 -16.77 26.95
C GLU A 193 -46.76 -15.24 27.03
N GLU A 194 -45.53 -14.74 27.08
CA GLU A 194 -45.20 -13.33 27.27
C GLU A 194 -45.31 -12.52 25.97
N TRP A 195 -44.90 -13.08 24.83
CA TRP A 195 -44.74 -12.34 23.57
C TRP A 195 -45.57 -12.87 22.39
N LYS A 196 -46.40 -13.91 22.56
CA LYS A 196 -47.25 -14.44 21.47
C LYS A 196 -48.10 -13.37 20.76
N ASP A 197 -48.64 -12.41 21.51
CA ASP A 197 -49.54 -11.36 20.99
C ASP A 197 -48.75 -10.23 20.30
N ALA A 198 -47.41 -10.27 20.39
CA ALA A 198 -46.50 -9.36 19.71
C ALA A 198 -46.05 -9.86 18.34
N ILE A 199 -46.38 -11.11 17.95
CA ILE A 199 -45.93 -11.75 16.70
C ILE A 199 -47.12 -12.04 15.77
N ILE A 200 -46.96 -11.74 14.48
CA ILE A 200 -47.89 -12.04 13.40
C ILE A 200 -47.34 -13.25 12.63
N ASP A 201 -48.03 -14.39 12.67
CA ASP A 201 -47.66 -15.55 11.88
C ASP A 201 -48.34 -15.53 10.50
N ASN A 202 -47.56 -15.26 9.46
CA ASN A 202 -48.03 -15.25 8.07
C ASN A 202 -48.12 -16.66 7.44
N GLY A 203 -47.70 -17.71 8.16
CA GLY A 203 -47.84 -19.12 7.73
C GLY A 203 -46.88 -19.55 6.62
N ASP A 204 -45.89 -18.73 6.25
CA ASP A 204 -44.90 -19.03 5.20
C ASP A 204 -43.65 -19.76 5.75
N GLY A 205 -43.56 -19.92 7.07
CA GLY A 205 -42.47 -20.59 7.77
C GLY A 205 -41.18 -19.77 7.84
N LYS A 206 -41.22 -18.48 7.48
CA LYS A 206 -40.13 -17.53 7.65
C LYS A 206 -40.54 -16.54 8.74
N TYR A 207 -39.55 -16.09 9.51
CA TYR A 207 -39.76 -15.06 10.51
C TYR A 207 -38.78 -13.94 10.25
N ASP A 208 -39.30 -12.75 10.00
CA ASP A 208 -38.54 -11.53 9.82
C ASP A 208 -39.14 -10.38 10.62
N ILE A 209 -38.51 -9.22 10.51
CA ILE A 209 -38.88 -8.04 11.28
C ILE A 209 -40.31 -7.55 11.00
N ASP A 210 -40.87 -7.86 9.84
CA ASP A 210 -42.21 -7.44 9.43
C ASP A 210 -43.30 -8.28 10.12
N ASP A 211 -42.93 -9.42 10.70
CA ASP A 211 -43.81 -10.28 11.51
C ASP A 211 -44.00 -9.75 12.94
N VAL A 212 -43.37 -8.63 13.32
CA VAL A 212 -43.64 -7.99 14.61
C VAL A 212 -44.91 -7.13 14.53
N ALA A 213 -45.85 -7.38 15.43
CA ALA A 213 -47.10 -6.65 15.50
C ALA A 213 -46.85 -5.15 15.76
N LYS A 214 -47.62 -4.28 15.09
CA LYS A 214 -47.57 -2.81 15.29
C LYS A 214 -48.35 -2.39 16.55
N THR A 215 -48.05 -3.03 17.68
CA THR A 215 -48.63 -2.80 19.00
C THR A 215 -47.55 -2.31 19.97
N GLU A 216 -47.95 -1.84 21.16
CA GLU A 216 -46.98 -1.47 22.21
C GLU A 216 -46.11 -2.67 22.62
N ALA A 217 -46.73 -3.85 22.80
CA ALA A 217 -46.01 -5.09 23.08
C ALA A 217 -45.05 -5.50 21.94
N GLY A 218 -45.44 -5.33 20.68
CA GLY A 218 -44.56 -5.55 19.54
C GLY A 218 -43.38 -4.59 19.50
N ALA A 219 -43.59 -3.32 19.81
CA ALA A 219 -42.51 -2.33 19.90
C ALA A 219 -41.51 -2.65 21.03
N GLU A 220 -42.00 -3.08 22.20
CA GLU A 220 -41.17 -3.51 23.33
C GLU A 220 -40.37 -4.78 23.00
N PHE A 221 -41.03 -5.78 22.41
CA PHE A 221 -40.37 -6.99 21.93
C PHE A 221 -39.26 -6.65 20.95
N TYR A 222 -39.57 -5.86 19.93
CA TYR A 222 -38.60 -5.49 18.90
C TYR A 222 -37.40 -4.76 19.48
N ALA A 223 -37.61 -3.83 20.42
CA ALA A 223 -36.50 -3.13 21.09
C ALA A 223 -35.58 -4.10 21.86
N LYS A 224 -36.16 -5.09 22.55
CA LYS A 224 -35.40 -6.13 23.27
C LYS A 224 -34.68 -7.06 22.30
N ALA A 225 -35.37 -7.53 21.25
CA ALA A 225 -34.82 -8.42 20.24
C ALA A 225 -33.67 -7.79 19.47
N LYS A 226 -33.82 -6.51 19.09
CA LYS A 226 -32.78 -5.69 18.47
C LYS A 226 -31.54 -5.59 19.34
N LYS A 227 -31.70 -5.30 20.65
CA LYS A 227 -30.57 -5.21 21.57
C LYS A 227 -29.83 -6.53 21.72
N ASN A 228 -30.56 -7.65 21.84
CA ASN A 228 -29.94 -8.97 21.89
C ASN A 228 -29.21 -9.32 20.58
N ALA A 229 -29.79 -8.97 19.44
CA ALA A 229 -29.16 -9.18 18.13
C ALA A 229 -27.89 -8.34 17.96
N GLN A 230 -27.89 -7.09 18.44
CA GLN A 230 -26.70 -6.23 18.49
C GLN A 230 -25.60 -6.85 19.37
N HIS A 231 -25.97 -7.45 20.49
CA HIS A 231 -25.02 -8.15 21.35
C HIS A 231 -24.45 -9.41 20.68
N ALA A 232 -25.28 -10.20 19.99
CA ALA A 232 -24.82 -11.35 19.21
C ALA A 232 -23.85 -10.92 18.08
N VAL A 233 -24.11 -9.78 17.43
CA VAL A 233 -23.18 -9.16 16.47
C VAL A 233 -21.86 -8.81 17.16
N TYR A 234 -21.88 -8.25 18.37
CA TYR A 234 -20.68 -7.97 19.13
C TYR A 234 -19.84 -9.22 19.39
N GLU A 235 -20.46 -10.32 19.82
CA GLU A 235 -19.76 -11.58 20.07
C GLU A 235 -19.14 -12.17 18.80
N VAL A 236 -19.86 -12.14 17.67
CA VAL A 236 -19.32 -12.62 16.38
C VAL A 236 -18.22 -11.72 15.87
N TYR A 237 -18.39 -10.40 15.96
CA TYR A 237 -17.38 -9.43 15.54
C TYR A 237 -16.10 -9.60 16.36
N TYR A 238 -16.19 -9.75 17.68
CA TYR A 238 -15.05 -9.94 18.57
C TYR A 238 -14.66 -11.40 18.83
N SER A 239 -15.15 -12.33 18.02
CA SER A 239 -14.70 -13.73 18.06
C SER A 239 -13.19 -13.84 17.84
N GLU A 240 -12.57 -14.84 18.46
CA GLU A 240 -11.11 -15.01 18.48
C GLU A 240 -10.51 -15.04 17.06
N ASP A 241 -11.15 -15.74 16.13
CA ASP A 241 -10.73 -15.82 14.73
C ASP A 241 -10.79 -14.45 14.04
N GLN A 242 -11.90 -13.73 14.20
CA GLN A 242 -12.12 -12.42 13.56
C GLN A 242 -11.15 -11.36 14.09
N VAL A 243 -10.92 -11.36 15.41
CA VAL A 243 -9.94 -10.49 16.05
C VAL A 243 -8.53 -10.85 15.58
N THR A 244 -8.19 -12.13 15.44
CA THR A 244 -6.88 -12.57 14.96
C THR A 244 -6.62 -12.12 13.54
N ILE A 245 -7.61 -12.22 12.64
CA ILE A 245 -7.50 -11.75 11.24
C ILE A 245 -7.18 -10.26 11.19
N ARG A 246 -7.94 -9.45 11.94
CA ARG A 246 -7.85 -7.98 11.88
C ARG A 246 -6.70 -7.41 12.68
N SER A 247 -6.33 -8.01 13.80
CA SER A 247 -5.28 -7.48 14.66
C SER A 247 -3.88 -7.86 14.15
N PHE A 248 -2.91 -6.97 14.36
CA PHE A 248 -1.51 -7.26 14.08
C PHE A 248 -0.61 -6.45 15.02
N LEU A 249 0.16 -7.15 15.86
CA LEU A 249 1.00 -6.55 16.90
C LEU A 249 0.17 -5.63 17.81
N TRP A 250 0.43 -4.31 17.80
CA TRP A 250 -0.35 -3.33 18.55
C TRP A 250 -1.59 -2.82 17.81
N ILE A 251 -1.73 -3.06 16.51
CA ILE A 251 -2.85 -2.53 15.72
C ILE A 251 -4.07 -3.42 15.93
N LYS A 252 -5.21 -2.82 16.29
CA LYS A 252 -6.45 -3.56 16.56
C LYS A 252 -7.16 -4.00 15.30
N ASN A 253 -7.15 -3.15 14.28
CA ASN A 253 -7.66 -3.42 12.94
C ASN A 253 -6.67 -2.91 11.89
N ILE A 254 -5.97 -3.84 11.24
CA ILE A 254 -4.95 -3.54 10.24
C ILE A 254 -5.55 -2.93 8.96
N PHE A 255 -6.84 -3.11 8.71
CA PHE A 255 -7.53 -2.53 7.56
C PHE A 255 -7.86 -1.05 7.75
N VAL A 256 -7.83 -0.57 9.00
CA VAL A 256 -7.90 0.85 9.35
C VAL A 256 -6.49 1.41 9.56
N SER A 257 -6.29 2.71 9.39
CA SER A 257 -4.99 3.37 9.59
C SER A 257 -4.45 3.18 11.01
N ASP A 258 -3.12 3.04 11.15
CA ASP A 258 -2.43 2.97 12.45
C ASP A 258 -2.34 4.38 13.06
N ASN A 259 -3.48 4.94 13.45
CA ASN A 259 -3.61 6.28 14.01
C ASN A 259 -4.77 6.37 15.02
N TRP A 260 -5.20 7.61 15.30
CA TRP A 260 -6.29 7.90 16.22
C TRP A 260 -7.71 7.69 15.65
N ALA A 261 -7.86 7.04 14.50
CA ALA A 261 -9.16 6.64 13.97
C ALA A 261 -9.74 5.47 14.76
N GLN A 262 -11.07 5.34 14.78
CA GLN A 262 -11.75 4.22 15.42
C GLN A 262 -11.37 2.90 14.75
N ALA A 263 -11.16 1.85 15.55
CA ALA A 263 -10.78 0.52 15.04
C ALA A 263 -11.90 -0.13 14.20
N VAL A 264 -13.15 0.14 14.57
CA VAL A 264 -14.34 -0.26 13.82
C VAL A 264 -14.69 0.88 12.86
N PRO A 265 -14.74 0.64 11.54
CA PRO A 265 -15.05 1.68 10.57
C PRO A 265 -16.51 2.14 10.64
N ASP A 266 -16.75 3.43 10.44
CA ASP A 266 -18.09 4.00 10.30
C ASP A 266 -18.70 3.68 8.92
N PHE A 267 -20.02 3.87 8.76
CA PHE A 267 -20.73 3.63 7.50
C PHE A 267 -20.05 4.33 6.31
N ALA A 268 -19.63 5.59 6.49
CA ALA A 268 -18.99 6.37 5.44
C ALA A 268 -17.64 5.76 5.00
N THR A 269 -16.87 5.19 5.92
CA THR A 269 -15.61 4.50 5.62
C THR A 269 -15.86 3.16 4.96
N VAL A 270 -16.85 2.40 5.46
CA VAL A 270 -17.22 1.09 4.90
C VAL A 270 -17.78 1.24 3.49
N THR A 271 -18.58 2.26 3.20
CA THR A 271 -19.14 2.54 1.87
C THR A 271 -18.20 3.31 0.96
N GLY A 272 -17.04 3.75 1.45
CA GLY A 272 -16.04 4.48 0.65
C GLY A 272 -16.41 5.94 0.38
N GLN A 273 -17.43 6.49 1.04
CA GLN A 273 -17.74 7.92 1.06
C GLN A 273 -16.66 8.73 1.79
N LYS A 274 -15.96 8.11 2.73
CA LYS A 274 -14.89 8.68 3.54
C LYS A 274 -13.65 7.80 3.49
N GLY A 275 -12.48 8.43 3.48
CA GLY A 275 -11.20 7.73 3.38
C GLY A 275 -10.84 7.33 1.96
N MET A 276 -10.07 6.25 1.81
CA MET A 276 -9.51 5.83 0.52
C MET A 276 -9.84 4.37 0.18
N ALA A 277 -10.66 3.66 0.96
CA ALA A 277 -11.09 2.31 0.60
C ALA A 277 -12.02 2.35 -0.62
N THR A 278 -11.93 1.35 -1.49
CA THR A 278 -12.87 1.21 -2.61
C THR A 278 -13.95 0.22 -2.18
N SER A 279 -15.09 0.73 -1.70
CA SER A 279 -16.21 -0.14 -1.36
C SER A 279 -17.08 -0.47 -2.56
N LYS A 280 -17.86 -1.55 -2.45
CA LYS A 280 -18.95 -1.92 -3.36
C LYS A 280 -20.32 -1.95 -2.66
N LEU A 281 -20.41 -1.48 -1.42
CA LEU A 281 -21.65 -1.50 -0.64
C LEU A 281 -22.44 -0.23 -0.97
N THR A 282 -23.44 -0.33 -1.84
CA THR A 282 -24.23 0.80 -2.37
C THR A 282 -25.68 0.81 -1.92
N GLY A 283 -26.18 -0.29 -1.38
CA GLY A 283 -27.61 -0.53 -1.15
C GLY A 283 -27.98 -0.67 0.33
N ILE A 284 -27.04 -0.39 1.21
CA ILE A 284 -27.25 -0.36 2.67
C ILE A 284 -27.44 1.10 3.08
N THR A 285 -28.43 1.34 3.95
CA THR A 285 -28.64 2.68 4.52
C THR A 285 -27.75 2.92 5.74
N ILE A 286 -27.47 4.18 6.07
CA ILE A 286 -26.70 4.52 7.27
C ILE A 286 -27.39 4.02 8.54
N ASP A 287 -28.73 4.10 8.59
CA ASP A 287 -29.53 3.69 9.74
C ASP A 287 -29.48 2.17 9.91
N GLU A 288 -29.61 1.40 8.83
CA GLU A 288 -29.47 -0.05 8.85
C GLU A 288 -28.09 -0.49 9.32
N TYR A 289 -27.02 0.13 8.81
CA TYR A 289 -25.66 -0.17 9.24
C TYR A 289 -25.46 0.13 10.73
N ASN A 290 -25.90 1.31 11.18
CA ASN A 290 -25.76 1.72 12.58
C ASN A 290 -26.60 0.84 13.51
N ASP A 291 -27.76 0.38 13.05
CA ASP A 291 -28.63 -0.53 13.79
C ASP A 291 -27.97 -1.89 13.99
N VAL A 292 -27.40 -2.46 12.94
CA VAL A 292 -26.70 -3.76 13.01
C VAL A 292 -25.44 -3.67 13.86
N MET A 293 -24.67 -2.58 13.71
CA MET A 293 -23.34 -2.43 14.31
C MET A 293 -23.33 -1.69 15.65
N ALA A 294 -24.49 -1.36 16.22
CA ALA A 294 -24.61 -0.41 17.35
C ALA A 294 -23.69 -0.74 18.54
N ASP A 295 -23.65 -2.01 18.98
CA ASP A 295 -22.82 -2.44 20.12
C ASP A 295 -21.33 -2.55 19.78
N VAL A 296 -20.99 -2.61 18.49
CA VAL A 296 -19.61 -2.74 18.00
C VAL A 296 -18.99 -1.37 17.73
N LEU A 297 -19.78 -0.41 17.24
CA LEU A 297 -19.30 0.92 16.86
C LEU A 297 -18.65 1.65 18.03
N GLY A 298 -17.46 2.18 17.79
CA GLY A 298 -16.67 2.86 18.83
C GLY A 298 -16.00 1.92 19.83
N THR A 299 -16.08 0.61 19.69
CA THR A 299 -15.42 -0.34 20.62
C THR A 299 -14.13 -0.94 20.03
N GLY A 300 -13.40 -1.73 20.84
CA GLY A 300 -12.23 -2.51 20.39
C GLY A 300 -10.93 -1.75 20.15
N GLY A 301 -10.93 -0.42 20.18
CA GLY A 301 -9.73 0.40 20.14
C GLY A 301 -9.07 0.61 21.52
N TYR A 302 -8.01 1.39 21.54
CA TYR A 302 -7.37 1.92 22.73
C TYR A 302 -8.08 3.19 23.23
N GLY A 303 -7.81 3.54 24.49
CA GLY A 303 -8.40 4.70 25.16
C GLY A 303 -9.74 4.36 25.82
N LYS A 304 -10.26 5.29 26.64
CA LYS A 304 -11.60 5.16 27.21
C LYS A 304 -12.60 5.12 26.05
N ASP A 305 -13.42 4.08 26.00
CA ASP A 305 -14.41 3.84 24.94
C ASP A 305 -13.79 3.59 23.55
N GLY A 306 -12.66 2.86 23.45
CA GLY A 306 -12.20 2.30 22.17
C GLY A 306 -11.80 3.30 21.07
N LYS A 307 -11.45 4.53 21.45
CA LYS A 307 -11.36 5.69 20.53
C LYS A 307 -10.32 5.60 19.42
N TRP A 308 -9.22 4.85 19.59
CA TRP A 308 -8.18 4.78 18.56
C TRP A 308 -7.66 3.38 18.23
N ASN A 309 -7.39 3.15 16.94
CA ASN A 309 -6.99 1.87 16.37
C ASN A 309 -5.52 1.52 16.65
N GLY A 310 -4.66 2.52 16.61
CA GLY A 310 -3.22 2.35 16.55
C GLY A 310 -2.43 3.38 17.34
N LEU A 311 -1.11 3.24 17.30
CA LEU A 311 -0.15 4.06 18.08
C LEU A 311 0.76 4.91 17.17
N LEU A 312 0.50 4.96 15.86
CA LEU A 312 1.30 5.69 14.85
C LEU A 312 2.73 5.19 14.68
N ILE A 313 3.01 3.99 15.19
CA ILE A 313 4.35 3.44 15.15
C ILE A 313 4.72 3.08 13.70
N LEU A 314 3.83 2.44 12.92
CA LEU A 314 4.15 2.06 11.53
C LEU A 314 4.34 3.27 10.60
N PRO A 315 3.49 4.32 10.61
CA PRO A 315 3.72 5.51 9.79
C PRO A 315 5.03 6.21 10.13
N VAL A 316 5.33 6.39 11.43
CA VAL A 316 6.57 7.04 11.87
C VAL A 316 7.79 6.22 11.47
N LEU A 317 7.76 4.90 11.70
CA LEU A 317 8.85 4.00 11.28
C LEU A 317 9.02 3.99 9.77
N SER A 318 7.93 4.03 9.00
CA SER A 318 7.98 4.08 7.53
C SER A 318 8.65 5.36 7.03
N ILE A 319 8.36 6.51 7.65
CA ILE A 319 9.03 7.79 7.36
C ILE A 319 10.50 7.70 7.71
N ALA A 320 10.82 7.25 8.92
CA ALA A 320 12.20 7.13 9.40
C ALA A 320 13.04 6.22 8.51
N LEU A 321 12.52 5.05 8.13
CA LEU A 321 13.16 4.12 7.21
C LEU A 321 13.29 4.68 5.80
N SER A 322 12.28 5.40 5.30
CA SER A 322 12.35 6.04 3.99
C SER A 322 13.44 7.12 3.95
N LEU A 323 13.56 7.94 5.00
CA LEU A 323 14.63 8.93 5.14
C LEU A 323 16.00 8.27 5.29
N LEU A 324 16.10 7.19 6.06
CA LEU A 324 17.32 6.40 6.20
C LEU A 324 17.76 5.80 4.86
N SER A 325 16.82 5.17 4.13
CA SER A 325 17.03 4.66 2.79
C SER A 325 17.55 5.77 1.88
N THR A 326 16.88 6.92 1.86
CA THR A 326 17.31 8.09 1.08
C THR A 326 18.72 8.56 1.40
N LYS A 327 19.13 8.58 2.68
CA LYS A 327 20.52 8.90 3.08
C LYS A 327 21.53 7.84 2.63
N LEU A 328 21.16 6.55 2.68
CA LEU A 328 22.02 5.47 2.18
C LEU A 328 22.18 5.52 0.65
N LEU A 329 21.15 5.95 -0.08
CA LEU A 329 21.19 6.11 -1.54
C LEU A 329 21.89 7.40 -1.99
N SER A 330 21.80 8.49 -1.23
CA SER A 330 22.35 9.80 -1.60
C SER A 330 23.87 9.77 -1.78
N GLY A 331 24.58 8.96 -0.98
CA GLY A 331 26.02 8.79 -1.09
C GLY A 331 26.49 8.10 -2.38
N SER A 332 25.57 7.54 -3.17
CA SER A 332 25.87 6.90 -4.46
C SER A 332 25.47 7.72 -5.69
N GLN A 333 24.81 8.88 -5.53
CA GLN A 333 24.36 9.71 -6.64
C GLN A 333 25.32 10.89 -6.87
N ALA A 334 25.98 10.88 -8.03
CA ALA A 334 26.82 11.99 -8.46
C ALA A 334 25.93 13.18 -8.83
N GLN A 335 26.04 14.28 -8.08
CA GLN A 335 25.31 15.51 -8.35
C GLN A 335 26.06 16.36 -9.37
N PRO A 336 25.35 17.18 -10.17
CA PRO A 336 25.98 18.25 -10.93
C PRO A 336 26.79 19.16 -10.00
N PRO A 337 27.85 19.81 -10.49
CA PRO A 337 28.65 20.69 -9.67
C PRO A 337 27.81 21.81 -9.06
N ALA A 338 28.08 22.12 -7.79
CA ALA A 338 27.51 23.28 -7.13
C ALA A 338 28.11 24.54 -7.76
N PRO A 339 27.32 25.57 -8.08
CA PRO A 339 27.87 26.84 -8.52
C PRO A 339 28.79 27.41 -7.42
N ALA A 340 29.85 28.11 -7.83
CA ALA A 340 30.80 28.73 -6.89
C ALA A 340 30.05 29.57 -5.84
N GLN A 341 30.50 29.50 -4.58
CA GLN A 341 29.80 30.09 -3.43
C GLN A 341 29.52 31.59 -3.62
N ASP A 342 30.41 32.28 -4.34
CA ASP A 342 30.39 33.73 -4.57
C ASP A 342 29.94 34.14 -5.99
N ALA A 343 29.50 33.18 -6.83
CA ALA A 343 29.00 33.50 -8.17
C ALA A 343 27.66 34.26 -8.07
N GLN A 344 27.68 35.53 -8.45
CA GLN A 344 26.50 36.39 -8.59
C GLN A 344 26.02 36.38 -10.05
N GLY A 345 24.71 36.31 -10.25
CA GLY A 345 24.07 36.28 -11.57
C GLY A 345 23.02 35.17 -11.72
N GLU A 346 22.06 35.40 -12.62
CA GLU A 346 20.89 34.52 -12.82
C GLU A 346 21.25 33.07 -13.21
N GLY A 347 22.44 32.84 -13.79
CA GLY A 347 22.95 31.49 -14.12
C GLY A 347 23.32 30.68 -12.87
N ALA A 348 23.96 31.32 -11.89
CA ALA A 348 24.30 30.70 -10.62
C ALA A 348 23.04 30.45 -9.76
N GLU A 349 22.07 31.36 -9.76
CA GLU A 349 20.77 31.16 -9.11
C GLU A 349 20.00 29.98 -9.69
N LYS A 350 19.95 29.82 -11.02
CA LYS A 350 19.29 28.66 -11.65
C LYS A 350 19.99 27.35 -11.33
N ALA A 351 21.31 27.31 -11.30
CA ALA A 351 22.06 26.13 -10.90
C ALA A 351 21.81 25.77 -9.42
N LYS A 352 21.78 26.77 -8.52
CA LYS A 352 21.37 26.60 -7.11
C LYS A 352 19.93 26.10 -7.02
N ALA A 353 18.99 26.67 -7.78
CA ALA A 353 17.60 26.26 -7.82
C ALA A 353 17.41 24.83 -8.35
N GLN A 354 18.17 24.41 -9.36
CA GLN A 354 18.14 23.05 -9.90
C GLN A 354 18.71 22.03 -8.88
N GLN A 355 19.79 22.37 -8.18
CA GLN A 355 20.35 21.52 -7.13
C GLN A 355 19.45 21.46 -5.90
N GLN A 356 18.83 22.58 -5.52
CA GLN A 356 17.88 22.66 -4.42
C GLN A 356 16.58 21.92 -4.74
N SER A 357 16.09 22.00 -5.98
CA SER A 357 14.95 21.22 -6.47
C SER A 357 15.20 19.71 -6.36
N MET A 358 16.37 19.23 -6.77
CA MET A 358 16.76 17.82 -6.59
C MET A 358 16.84 17.40 -5.12
N LYS A 359 17.39 18.25 -4.24
CA LYS A 359 17.42 17.99 -2.80
C LYS A 359 16.03 18.01 -2.19
N MET A 360 15.16 18.92 -2.62
CA MET A 360 13.79 19.02 -2.14
C MET A 360 12.98 17.78 -2.52
N MET A 361 13.07 17.34 -3.78
CA MET A 361 12.40 16.12 -4.25
C MET A 361 12.81 14.88 -3.44
N GLN A 362 14.08 14.81 -3.05
CA GLN A 362 14.63 13.72 -2.25
C GLN A 362 14.00 13.60 -0.84
N TYR A 363 13.67 14.73 -0.20
CA TYR A 363 13.04 14.73 1.13
C TYR A 363 11.51 14.71 1.07
N VAL A 364 10.92 15.38 0.07
CA VAL A 364 9.46 15.48 -0.05
C VAL A 364 8.82 14.13 -0.36
N MET A 365 9.43 13.29 -1.21
CA MET A 365 8.84 12.00 -1.58
C MET A 365 8.67 11.03 -0.38
N PRO A 366 9.69 10.81 0.49
CA PRO A 366 9.52 10.07 1.74
C PRO A 366 8.44 10.62 2.66
N ILE A 367 8.33 11.95 2.78
CA ILE A 367 7.34 12.60 3.64
C ILE A 367 5.93 12.37 3.09
N MET A 368 5.73 12.58 1.79
CA MET A 368 4.45 12.32 1.13
C MET A 368 4.03 10.86 1.28
N MET A 369 4.95 9.92 1.09
CA MET A 369 4.71 8.50 1.32
C MET A 369 4.35 8.18 2.78
N GLY A 370 4.97 8.88 3.73
CA GLY A 370 4.64 8.82 5.15
C GLY A 370 3.23 9.31 5.47
N VAL A 371 2.80 10.41 4.84
CA VAL A 371 1.44 10.92 4.94
C VAL A 371 0.44 9.87 4.44
N PHE A 372 0.71 9.19 3.32
CA PHE A 372 -0.13 8.07 2.86
C PHE A 372 -0.19 6.93 3.87
N ALA A 373 0.92 6.57 4.51
CA ALA A 373 0.94 5.53 5.54
C ALA A 373 0.10 5.93 6.77
N LEU A 374 0.03 7.22 7.10
CA LEU A 374 -0.74 7.73 8.23
C LEU A 374 -2.25 7.75 7.99
N PHE A 375 -2.69 8.07 6.76
CA PHE A 375 -4.10 8.31 6.49
C PHE A 375 -4.85 7.14 5.84
N TYR A 376 -4.14 6.12 5.36
CA TYR A 376 -4.78 5.05 4.61
C TYR A 376 -5.15 3.82 5.44
N SER A 377 -4.31 2.79 5.50
CA SER A 377 -4.54 1.60 6.30
C SER A 377 -3.25 1.11 6.95
N GLY A 378 -3.36 0.45 8.11
CA GLY A 378 -2.23 -0.18 8.78
C GLY A 378 -1.57 -1.24 7.91
N ALA A 379 -2.35 -1.94 7.09
CA ALA A 379 -1.88 -2.94 6.13
C ALA A 379 -0.97 -2.30 5.08
N PHE A 380 -1.39 -1.15 4.55
CA PHE A 380 -0.56 -0.41 3.61
C PHE A 380 0.68 0.19 4.26
N ALA A 381 0.56 0.72 5.48
CA ALA A 381 1.70 1.20 6.25
C ALA A 381 2.72 0.07 6.51
N LEU A 382 2.24 -1.14 6.82
CA LEU A 382 3.08 -2.33 7.01
C LEU A 382 3.76 -2.76 5.71
N TYR A 383 3.06 -2.69 4.57
CA TYR A 383 3.66 -2.87 3.25
C TYR A 383 4.79 -1.87 3.02
N MET A 384 4.56 -0.56 3.25
CA MET A 384 5.55 0.50 3.04
C MET A 384 6.78 0.31 3.93
N PHE A 385 6.57 -0.03 5.20
CA PHE A 385 7.62 -0.37 6.15
C PHE A 385 8.46 -1.56 5.67
N THR A 386 7.81 -2.70 5.39
CA THR A 386 8.48 -3.95 4.98
C THR A 386 9.20 -3.78 3.65
N SER A 387 8.57 -3.08 2.70
CA SER A 387 9.11 -2.77 1.38
C SER A 387 10.37 -1.90 1.48
N SER A 388 10.38 -0.91 2.38
CA SER A 388 11.55 -0.07 2.65
C SER A 388 12.68 -0.89 3.29
N LEU A 389 12.35 -1.78 4.23
CA LEU A 389 13.33 -2.67 4.85
C LEU A 389 13.99 -3.59 3.81
N CYS A 390 13.19 -4.23 2.95
CA CYS A 390 13.70 -5.05 1.84
C CYS A 390 14.58 -4.24 0.90
N ALA A 391 14.20 -3.00 0.57
CA ALA A 391 14.99 -2.13 -0.30
C ALA A 391 16.35 -1.77 0.32
N ILE A 392 16.39 -1.49 1.62
CA ILE A 392 17.64 -1.23 2.37
C ILE A 392 18.52 -2.48 2.36
N LEU A 393 17.96 -3.65 2.72
CA LEU A 393 18.68 -4.91 2.71
C LEU A 393 19.28 -5.19 1.32
N PHE A 394 18.47 -5.06 0.27
CA PHE A 394 18.90 -5.21 -1.11
C PHE A 394 19.99 -4.20 -1.50
N GLN A 395 19.93 -2.96 -1.03
CA GLN A 395 20.98 -1.95 -1.25
C GLN A 395 22.31 -2.34 -0.60
N LEU A 396 22.27 -2.80 0.65
CA LEU A 396 23.46 -3.23 1.37
C LEU A 396 24.11 -4.44 0.67
N THR A 397 23.32 -5.45 0.29
CA THR A 397 23.83 -6.62 -0.44
C THR A 397 24.39 -6.22 -1.81
N PHE A 398 23.67 -5.39 -2.57
CA PHE A 398 24.13 -4.93 -3.88
C PHE A 398 25.46 -4.17 -3.78
N ASN A 399 25.60 -3.26 -2.82
CA ASN A 399 26.83 -2.50 -2.60
C ASN A 399 28.00 -3.40 -2.21
N LEU A 400 27.75 -4.41 -1.38
CA LEU A 400 28.77 -5.38 -0.96
C LEU A 400 29.26 -6.21 -2.15
N ILE A 401 28.33 -6.77 -2.94
CA ILE A 401 28.65 -7.53 -4.16
C ILE A 401 29.39 -6.64 -5.17
N ALA A 402 28.94 -5.40 -5.37
CA ALA A 402 29.57 -4.45 -6.28
C ALA A 402 31.03 -4.16 -5.90
N LYS A 403 31.32 -3.98 -4.60
CA LYS A 403 32.69 -3.81 -4.10
C LYS A 403 33.55 -5.05 -4.32
N LEU A 404 33.00 -6.24 -4.09
CA LEU A 404 33.71 -7.51 -4.31
C LEU A 404 34.06 -7.72 -5.79
N VAL A 405 33.13 -7.41 -6.70
CA VAL A 405 33.33 -7.51 -8.15
C VAL A 405 34.35 -6.49 -8.65
N ASP A 406 34.36 -5.27 -8.11
CA ASP A 406 35.37 -4.28 -8.50
C ASP A 406 36.76 -4.69 -8.00
N LYS A 407 36.88 -5.18 -6.76
CA LYS A 407 38.15 -5.70 -6.20
C LYS A 407 38.70 -6.87 -7.00
N SER A 408 37.85 -7.80 -7.44
CA SER A 408 38.31 -8.94 -8.26
C SER A 408 38.77 -8.51 -9.66
N ARG A 409 38.15 -7.48 -10.24
CA ARG A 409 38.58 -6.91 -11.53
C ARG A 409 39.89 -6.15 -11.43
N GLU A 410 40.11 -5.39 -10.35
CA GLU A 410 41.39 -4.73 -10.08
C GLU A 410 42.52 -5.76 -9.98
N GLY A 411 42.33 -6.83 -9.20
CA GLY A 411 43.29 -7.93 -9.09
C GLY A 411 43.56 -8.67 -10.40
N ALA A 412 42.54 -8.84 -11.25
CA ALA A 412 42.70 -9.46 -12.57
C ALA A 412 43.37 -8.55 -13.62
N SER A 413 43.29 -7.22 -13.46
CA SER A 413 43.90 -6.25 -14.38
C SER A 413 45.38 -5.95 -14.10
N GLY A 414 45.96 -6.47 -13.01
CA GLY A 414 47.38 -6.24 -12.68
C GLY A 414 47.76 -4.80 -12.36
N VAL A 415 46.80 -3.87 -12.23
CA VAL A 415 47.06 -2.48 -11.90
C VAL A 415 47.14 -2.35 -10.38
N ALA A 416 48.32 -2.61 -9.84
CA ALA A 416 48.68 -2.17 -8.50
C ALA A 416 48.61 -0.63 -8.47
N LYS A 417 47.84 -0.06 -7.54
CA LYS A 417 47.90 1.36 -7.21
C LYS A 417 49.34 1.70 -6.79
N ARG A 418 50.08 2.40 -7.65
CA ARG A 418 51.21 3.21 -7.25
C ARG A 418 50.72 4.58 -6.82
#